data_AF-A0A0V1C6S2-F1
#
_entry.id   AF-A0A0V1C6S2-F1
#
_cell.length_a   1.000
_cell.length_b   1.000
_cell.length_c   1.000
_cell.angle_alpha   90.00
_cell.angle_beta   90.00
_cell.angle_gamma   90.00
#
_symmetry.space_group_name_H-M   'P 1'
#
loop_
_entity.id
_entity.type
_entity.pdbx_description
1 polymer ?
#
loop_
_entity_poly.entity_id
_entity_poly.type
_entity_poly.pdbx_seq_one_letter_code
_entity_poly.pdbx_strand_id
1 'polypeptide(L)'
;MRRLYDELKGAHHLRHGGRMQLGLFLKKKGLSLNESLKFWEYHFRPKIDAEKFQRQYAYSIRHNYGEEGKRADYAVYSCLKIIMNNPPGIGDLNGCPFKHCDAEHLQQLLKNCGIHKDNIKNIVNYASNNHYNKACSIFFDCMHKLPEGVLGEFITHPNQYFDESRKLYSRSSSKK
;
A
#
# COMPACT_ATOMS: atom_id res chain seq x y z
N MET A 1 -0.25 -0.51 -1.63
CA MET A 1 0.91 -0.11 -0.80
C MET A 1 2.14 0.20 -1.64
N ARG A 2 2.57 -0.68 -2.56
CA ARG A 2 3.73 -0.44 -3.47
C ARG A 2 3.80 1.00 -4.03
N ARG A 3 2.75 1.47 -4.72
CA ARG A 3 2.68 2.84 -5.28
C ARG A 3 2.99 3.95 -4.28
N LEU A 4 2.45 3.86 -3.05
CA LEU A 4 2.71 4.86 -2.01
C LEU A 4 4.18 4.87 -1.60
N TYR A 5 4.80 3.69 -1.53
CA TYR A 5 6.20 3.58 -1.18
C TYR A 5 7.12 4.05 -2.32
N ASP A 6 6.78 3.72 -3.57
CA ASP A 6 7.52 4.19 -4.74
C ASP A 6 7.47 5.71 -4.86
N GLU A 7 6.29 6.31 -4.64
CA GLU A 7 6.13 7.77 -4.57
C GLU A 7 6.95 8.37 -3.43
N LEU A 8 6.90 7.78 -2.23
CA LEU A 8 7.68 8.26 -1.09
C LEU A 8 9.18 8.29 -1.42
N LYS A 9 9.67 7.28 -2.15
CA LYS A 9 11.07 7.20 -2.58
C LYS A 9 11.42 8.22 -3.67
N GLY A 10 10.54 8.44 -4.63
CA GLY A 10 10.81 9.33 -5.77
C GLY A 10 10.53 10.80 -5.48
N ALA A 11 9.40 11.10 -4.86
CA ALA A 11 8.96 12.46 -4.57
C ALA A 11 9.45 12.99 -3.22
N HIS A 12 9.99 12.13 -2.35
CA HIS A 12 10.44 12.48 -0.99
C HIS A 12 9.34 13.14 -0.14
N HIS A 13 8.08 12.80 -0.43
CA HIS A 13 6.92 13.30 0.28
C HIS A 13 5.72 12.40 0.02
N LEU A 14 4.75 12.42 0.93
CA LEU A 14 3.41 11.91 0.69
C LEU A 14 2.38 12.90 1.26
N ARG A 15 1.27 13.06 0.55
CA ARG A 15 0.10 13.80 1.05
C ARG A 15 -0.60 13.06 2.18
N HIS A 16 -1.48 13.74 2.91
CA HIS A 16 -2.06 13.24 4.16
C HIS A 16 -2.69 11.84 4.02
N GLY A 17 -3.53 11.62 3.01
CA GLY A 17 -4.15 10.31 2.77
C GLY A 17 -3.14 9.20 2.55
N GLY A 18 -2.07 9.46 1.78
CA GLY A 18 -0.98 8.52 1.54
C GLY A 18 -0.17 8.22 2.81
N ARG A 19 0.13 9.24 3.62
CA ARG A 19 0.81 9.06 4.91
C ARG A 19 0.01 8.20 5.87
N MET A 20 -1.30 8.42 5.95
CA MET A 20 -2.18 7.61 6.80
C MET A 20 -2.24 6.15 6.33
N GLN A 21 -2.50 5.93 5.04
CA GLN A 21 -2.64 4.59 4.49
C GLN A 21 -1.35 3.77 4.59
N LEU A 22 -0.19 4.36 4.26
CA LEU A 22 1.10 3.68 4.37
C LEU A 22 1.57 3.58 5.83
N GLY A 23 1.43 4.64 6.62
CA GLY A 23 1.88 4.68 8.01
C GLY A 23 1.18 3.65 8.89
N LEU A 24 -0.14 3.54 8.80
CA LEU A 24 -0.90 2.53 9.56
C LEU A 24 -0.59 1.11 9.09
N PHE A 25 -0.35 0.92 7.78
CA PHE A 25 0.11 -0.36 7.25
C PHE A 25 1.46 -0.77 7.87
N LEU A 26 2.43 0.14 7.91
CA LEU A 26 3.75 -0.11 8.50
C LEU A 26 3.66 -0.38 10.02
N LYS A 27 2.86 0.39 10.76
CA LYS A 27 2.58 0.16 12.19
C LYS A 27 2.15 -1.29 12.43
N LYS A 28 1.17 -1.78 11.66
CA LYS A 28 0.66 -3.16 11.81
C LYS A 28 1.67 -4.23 11.42
N LYS A 29 2.67 -3.88 10.60
CA LYS A 29 3.79 -4.77 10.27
C LYS A 29 4.93 -4.73 11.29
N GLY A 30 4.72 -4.07 12.42
CA GLY A 30 5.60 -4.13 13.58
C GLY A 30 6.63 -3.01 13.64
N LEU A 31 6.53 -2.01 12.75
CA LEU A 31 7.39 -0.83 12.86
C LEU A 31 7.01 -0.08 14.14
N SER A 32 7.97 0.08 15.06
CA SER A 32 7.75 0.85 16.29
C SER A 32 7.59 2.34 15.99
N LEU A 33 7.09 3.11 16.96
CA LEU A 33 7.01 4.57 16.82
C LEU A 33 8.37 5.20 16.48
N ASN A 34 9.43 4.79 17.18
CA ASN A 34 10.77 5.32 16.98
C ASN A 34 11.30 4.99 15.59
N GLU A 35 11.11 3.76 15.12
CA GLU A 35 11.48 3.37 13.75
C GLU A 35 10.63 4.09 12.71
N SER A 36 9.35 4.30 12.97
CA SER A 36 8.45 5.04 12.08
C SER A 36 8.87 6.50 11.94
N LEU A 37 9.23 7.18 13.04
CA LEU A 37 9.75 8.55 12.99
C LEU A 37 11.03 8.62 12.13
N LYS A 38 11.99 7.72 12.38
CA LYS A 38 13.23 7.62 11.59
C LYS A 38 12.94 7.32 10.11
N PHE A 39 12.01 6.41 9.83
CA PHE A 39 11.61 6.04 8.48
C PHE A 39 11.06 7.24 7.70
N TRP A 40 10.11 7.97 8.28
CA TRP A 40 9.50 9.12 7.63
C TRP A 40 10.48 10.28 7.48
N GLU A 41 11.28 10.57 8.51
CA GLU A 41 12.30 11.61 8.47
C GLU A 41 13.34 11.31 7.38
N TYR A 42 13.85 10.07 7.32
CA TYR A 42 14.80 9.64 6.30
C TYR A 42 14.27 9.86 4.88
N HIS A 43 13.03 9.44 4.60
CA HIS A 43 12.46 9.58 3.26
C HIS A 43 12.10 11.03 2.89
N PHE A 44 11.82 11.89 3.87
CA PHE A 44 11.47 13.30 3.65
C PHE A 44 12.70 14.23 3.61
N ARG A 45 13.83 13.78 4.18
CA ARG A 45 15.08 14.55 4.32
C ARG A 45 15.51 15.31 3.07
N PRO A 46 15.38 14.78 1.84
CA PRO A 46 15.80 15.52 0.65
C PRO A 46 15.01 16.82 0.38
N LYS A 47 13.81 16.97 0.95
CA LYS A 47 12.95 18.16 0.78
C LYS A 47 12.59 18.87 2.07
N ILE A 48 12.75 18.21 3.21
CA ILE A 48 12.29 18.66 4.52
C ILE A 48 13.42 18.41 5.51
N ASP A 49 13.97 19.47 6.09
CA ASP A 49 14.97 19.36 7.15
C ASP A 49 14.38 18.77 8.45
N ALA A 50 15.26 18.37 9.36
CA ALA A 50 14.86 17.73 10.61
C ALA A 50 13.95 18.61 11.48
N GLU A 51 14.21 19.91 11.58
CA GLU A 51 13.42 20.82 12.41
C GLU A 51 11.99 20.95 11.86
N LYS A 52 11.86 21.19 10.56
CA LYS A 52 10.58 21.25 9.85
C LYS A 52 9.85 19.92 9.93
N PHE A 53 10.57 18.79 9.87
CA PHE A 53 9.98 17.46 10.04
C PHE A 53 9.34 17.31 11.43
N GLN A 54 10.09 17.65 12.49
CA GLN A 54 9.60 17.58 13.86
C GLN A 54 8.37 18.45 14.07
N ARG A 55 8.38 19.68 13.53
CA ARG A 55 7.28 20.63 13.65
C ARG A 55 6.02 20.21 12.89
N GLN A 56 6.16 19.68 11.67
CA GLN A 56 5.03 19.48 10.76
C GLN A 56 4.49 18.04 10.73
N TYR A 57 5.30 17.03 11.03
CA TYR A 57 4.94 15.63 10.77
C TYR A 57 5.04 14.73 12.00
N ALA A 58 6.03 14.93 12.87
CA ALA A 58 6.29 14.02 13.99
C ALA A 58 5.07 13.87 14.93
N TYR A 59 4.36 14.97 15.21
CA TYR A 59 3.11 14.93 15.99
C TYR A 59 2.06 13.98 15.37
N SER A 60 1.80 14.11 14.07
CA SER A 60 0.82 13.26 13.38
C SER A 60 1.22 11.77 13.38
N ILE A 61 2.53 11.48 13.34
CA ILE A 61 3.05 10.12 13.44
C ILE A 61 2.81 9.59 14.85
N ARG A 62 3.20 10.32 15.91
CA ARG A 62 2.94 9.91 17.30
C ARG A 62 1.46 9.69 17.59
N HIS A 63 0.60 10.53 17.04
CA HIS A 63 -0.85 10.38 17.15
C HIS A 63 -1.37 9.07 16.52
N ASN A 64 -0.81 8.61 15.39
CA ASN A 64 -1.17 7.32 14.79
C ASN A 64 -0.81 6.11 15.68
N TYR A 65 0.16 6.28 16.59
CA TYR A 65 0.56 5.28 17.58
C TYR A 65 -0.19 5.42 18.91
N GLY A 66 -1.07 6.41 19.07
CA GLY A 66 -1.82 6.64 20.31
C GLY A 66 -1.02 7.38 21.39
N GLU A 67 0.13 7.96 21.06
CA GLU A 67 1.00 8.66 22.02
C GLU A 67 0.66 10.16 22.18
N GLU A 68 -0.37 10.65 21.47
CA GLU A 68 -0.78 12.05 21.48
C GLU A 68 -2.32 12.18 21.54
N GLY A 69 -2.80 13.33 22.02
CA GLY A 69 -4.23 13.67 22.02
C GLY A 69 -5.11 12.67 22.79
N LYS A 70 -6.24 12.24 22.19
CA LYS A 70 -7.19 11.27 22.78
C LYS A 70 -6.63 9.83 22.88
N ARG A 71 -5.38 9.58 22.47
CA ARG A 71 -4.75 8.26 22.45
C ARG A 71 -5.57 7.19 21.70
N ALA A 72 -6.16 7.60 20.58
CA ALA A 72 -7.00 6.72 19.78
C ALA A 72 -6.17 5.62 19.10
N ASP A 73 -6.61 4.37 19.20
CA ASP A 73 -6.01 3.27 18.42
C ASP A 73 -6.59 3.25 17.01
N TYR A 74 -5.86 3.86 16.07
CA TYR A 74 -6.27 3.89 14.67
C TYR A 74 -6.22 2.51 14.03
N ALA A 75 -7.40 1.97 13.74
CA ALA A 75 -7.54 0.75 12.98
C ALA A 75 -6.91 0.87 11.59
N VAL A 76 -6.15 -0.15 11.21
CA VAL A 76 -5.59 -0.28 9.85
C VAL A 76 -6.68 -0.32 8.80
N TYR A 77 -6.36 0.16 7.60
CA TYR A 77 -7.34 0.27 6.54
C TYR A 77 -7.52 -1.07 5.81
N SER A 78 -8.72 -1.62 5.88
CA SER A 78 -9.16 -2.75 5.04
C SER A 78 -9.27 -2.33 3.56
N CYS A 79 -9.35 -3.29 2.63
CA CYS A 79 -9.60 -2.97 1.22
C CYS A 79 -10.90 -2.17 1.08
N LEU A 80 -11.97 -2.55 1.79
CA LEU A 80 -13.25 -1.84 1.79
C LEU A 80 -13.07 -0.37 2.17
N LYS A 81 -12.37 -0.10 3.28
CA LYS A 81 -12.10 1.28 3.73
C LYS A 81 -11.26 2.06 2.72
N ILE A 82 -10.26 1.43 2.11
CA ILE A 82 -9.41 2.08 1.09
C ILE A 82 -10.19 2.37 -0.21
N ILE A 83 -11.17 1.54 -0.54
CA ILE A 83 -11.98 1.67 -1.76
C ILE A 83 -13.10 2.69 -1.56
N MET A 84 -13.75 2.69 -0.40
CA MET A 84 -14.96 3.48 -0.15
C MET A 84 -14.70 4.81 0.56
N ASN A 85 -13.63 4.92 1.36
CA ASN A 85 -13.39 6.10 2.19
C ASN A 85 -12.16 6.87 1.70
N ASN A 86 -12.27 8.20 1.70
CA ASN A 86 -11.22 9.13 1.26
C ASN A 86 -10.69 8.80 -0.15
N PRO A 87 -11.54 8.90 -1.19
CA PRO A 87 -11.08 8.75 -2.57
C PRO A 87 -9.96 9.77 -2.85
N PRO A 88 -8.90 9.38 -3.59
CA PRO A 88 -7.80 10.30 -3.91
C PRO A 88 -8.31 11.47 -4.76
N GLY A 89 -7.90 12.69 -4.40
CA GLY A 89 -8.07 13.87 -5.24
C GLY A 89 -6.95 14.04 -6.27
N ILE A 90 -6.93 15.18 -6.95
CA ILE A 90 -5.90 15.50 -7.95
C ILE A 90 -4.52 15.55 -7.26
N GLY A 91 -3.61 14.70 -7.72
CA GLY A 91 -2.26 14.57 -7.17
C GLY A 91 -2.15 13.75 -5.88
N ASP A 92 -3.24 13.12 -5.42
CA ASP A 92 -3.20 12.12 -4.35
C ASP A 92 -2.92 10.72 -4.91
N LEU A 93 -2.17 9.91 -4.16
CA LEU A 93 -1.82 8.53 -4.53
C LEU A 93 -2.34 7.48 -3.55
N ASN A 94 -3.15 7.88 -2.56
CA ASN A 94 -3.89 6.94 -1.71
C ASN A 94 -5.00 6.23 -2.48
N GLY A 95 -5.62 5.25 -1.85
CA GLY A 95 -6.67 4.43 -2.43
C GLY A 95 -6.16 3.11 -3.01
N CYS A 96 -7.10 2.39 -3.62
CA CYS A 96 -6.87 1.14 -4.34
C CYS A 96 -6.56 1.43 -5.83
N PRO A 97 -5.43 0.96 -6.39
CA PRO A 97 -5.11 1.18 -7.81
C PRO A 97 -6.14 0.55 -8.75
N PHE A 98 -6.69 -0.61 -8.39
CA PHE A 98 -7.72 -1.29 -9.17
C PHE A 98 -9.06 -0.54 -9.19
N LYS A 99 -9.26 0.44 -8.30
CA LYS A 99 -10.46 1.29 -8.27
C LYS A 99 -10.22 2.68 -8.84
N HIS A 100 -9.11 3.30 -8.43
CA HIS A 100 -8.90 4.75 -8.58
C HIS A 100 -7.92 5.12 -9.69
N CYS A 101 -7.26 4.15 -10.32
CA CYS A 101 -6.58 4.40 -11.59
C CYS A 101 -7.57 4.19 -12.73
N ASP A 102 -7.46 5.00 -13.77
CA ASP A 102 -8.05 4.66 -15.06
C ASP A 102 -7.38 3.40 -15.65
N ALA A 103 -8.03 2.83 -16.68
CA ALA A 103 -7.60 1.59 -17.29
C ALA A 103 -6.20 1.69 -17.94
N GLU A 104 -5.86 2.82 -18.55
CA GLU A 104 -4.59 3.02 -19.23
C GLU A 104 -3.44 3.08 -18.22
N HIS A 105 -3.60 3.89 -17.18
CA HIS A 105 -2.63 4.00 -16.10
C HIS A 105 -2.47 2.67 -15.35
N LEU A 106 -3.58 1.95 -15.08
CA LEU A 106 -3.51 0.63 -14.46
C LEU A 106 -2.74 -0.36 -15.34
N GLN A 107 -2.98 -0.37 -16.65
CA GLN A 107 -2.22 -1.20 -17.60
C GLN A 107 -0.72 -0.88 -17.58
N GLN A 108 -0.34 0.40 -17.58
CA GLN A 108 1.06 0.81 -17.50
C GLN A 108 1.72 0.35 -16.19
N LEU A 109 1.03 0.52 -15.05
CA LEU A 109 1.52 0.05 -13.75
C LEU A 109 1.74 -1.48 -13.73
N LEU A 110 0.82 -2.25 -14.30
CA LEU A 110 0.93 -3.71 -14.36
C LEU A 110 2.07 -4.13 -15.29
N LYS A 111 2.26 -3.46 -16.42
CA LYS A 111 3.39 -3.68 -17.33
C LYS A 111 4.72 -3.42 -16.63
N ASN A 112 4.83 -2.33 -15.88
CA ASN A 112 6.03 -1.99 -15.11
C ASN A 112 6.31 -3.00 -13.98
N CYS A 113 5.29 -3.73 -13.51
CA CYS A 113 5.45 -4.84 -12.57
C CYS A 113 5.86 -6.16 -13.24
N GLY A 114 6.03 -6.20 -14.57
CA GLY A 114 6.43 -7.39 -15.32
C GLY A 114 5.30 -8.39 -15.58
N ILE A 115 4.04 -7.95 -15.49
CA ILE A 115 2.88 -8.83 -15.70
C ILE A 115 2.69 -9.11 -17.19
N HIS A 116 2.41 -10.38 -17.55
CA HIS A 116 2.17 -10.79 -18.94
C HIS A 116 0.94 -10.09 -19.54
N LYS A 117 0.99 -9.77 -20.84
CA LYS A 117 -0.04 -8.98 -21.55
C LYS A 117 -1.46 -9.55 -21.39
N ASP A 118 -1.61 -10.86 -21.40
CA ASP A 118 -2.93 -11.50 -21.27
C ASP A 118 -3.50 -11.37 -19.85
N ASN A 119 -2.65 -11.49 -18.83
CA ASN A 119 -3.05 -11.25 -17.44
C ASN A 119 -3.38 -9.78 -17.19
N ILE A 120 -2.66 -8.85 -17.83
CA ILE A 120 -2.98 -7.42 -17.76
C ILE A 120 -4.41 -7.17 -18.25
N LYS A 121 -4.79 -7.70 -19.43
CA LYS A 121 -6.14 -7.55 -19.96
C LYS A 121 -7.19 -8.08 -18.97
N ASN A 122 -6.94 -9.26 -18.40
CA ASN A 122 -7.84 -9.88 -17.44
C ASN A 122 -8.02 -9.03 -16.17
N ILE A 123 -6.92 -8.57 -15.57
CA ILE A 123 -6.92 -7.72 -14.37
C ILE A 123 -7.65 -6.41 -14.62
N VAL A 124 -7.38 -5.74 -15.74
CA VAL A 124 -8.05 -4.49 -16.11
C VAL A 124 -9.55 -4.71 -16.32
N ASN A 125 -9.95 -5.80 -16.99
CA ASN A 125 -11.36 -6.15 -17.17
C ASN A 125 -12.09 -6.34 -15.84
N TYR A 126 -11.51 -7.09 -14.89
CA TYR A 126 -12.11 -7.24 -13.55
C TYR A 126 -12.20 -5.91 -12.80
N ALA A 127 -11.16 -5.07 -12.89
CA ALA A 127 -11.16 -3.75 -12.28
C ALA A 127 -12.29 -2.86 -12.85
N SER A 128 -12.46 -2.81 -14.18
CA SER A 128 -13.52 -2.06 -14.85
C SER A 128 -14.93 -2.56 -14.51
N ASN A 129 -15.09 -3.85 -14.19
CA ASN A 129 -16.34 -4.44 -13.74
C ASN A 129 -16.52 -4.40 -12.21
N ASN A 130 -15.80 -3.51 -11.51
CA ASN A 130 -15.87 -3.31 -10.06
C ASN A 130 -15.44 -4.51 -9.20
N HIS A 131 -14.79 -5.52 -9.77
CA HIS A 131 -14.27 -6.70 -9.07
C HIS A 131 -12.83 -6.47 -8.58
N TYR A 132 -12.60 -5.42 -7.77
CA TYR A 132 -11.27 -4.94 -7.41
C TYR A 132 -10.43 -5.95 -6.61
N ASN A 133 -11.08 -6.67 -5.70
CA ASN A 133 -10.49 -7.71 -4.87
C ASN A 133 -10.11 -8.94 -5.71
N LYS A 134 -10.90 -9.30 -6.73
CA LYS A 134 -10.51 -10.32 -7.71
C LYS A 134 -9.30 -9.86 -8.53
N ALA A 135 -9.32 -8.63 -9.06
CA ALA A 135 -8.20 -8.04 -9.80
C ALA A 135 -6.90 -8.03 -8.97
N CYS A 136 -6.99 -7.66 -7.69
CA CYS A 136 -5.87 -7.71 -6.74
C CYS A 136 -5.36 -9.13 -6.48
N SER A 137 -6.26 -10.11 -6.41
CA SER A 137 -5.91 -11.52 -6.19
C SER A 137 -5.22 -12.13 -7.41
N ILE A 138 -5.70 -11.84 -8.63
CA ILE A 138 -5.02 -12.25 -9.87
C ILE A 138 -3.63 -11.62 -9.95
N PHE A 139 -3.51 -10.33 -9.59
CA PHE A 139 -2.21 -9.66 -9.50
C PHE A 139 -1.26 -10.35 -8.51
N PHE A 140 -1.78 -10.77 -7.34
CA PHE A 140 -1.01 -11.55 -6.37
C PHE A 140 -0.47 -12.86 -6.99
N ASP A 141 -1.34 -13.63 -7.64
CA ASP A 141 -0.96 -14.92 -8.25
C ASP A 141 0.13 -14.72 -9.32
N CYS A 142 -0.04 -13.71 -10.18
CA CYS A 142 0.94 -13.36 -11.21
C CYS A 142 2.30 -12.97 -10.60
N MET A 143 2.31 -12.13 -9.57
CA MET A 143 3.54 -11.67 -8.91
C MET A 143 4.32 -12.81 -8.24
N HIS A 144 3.63 -13.87 -7.82
CA HIS A 144 4.24 -15.03 -7.17
C HIS A 144 4.42 -16.23 -8.13
N LYS A 145 4.08 -16.09 -9.41
CA LYS A 145 4.11 -17.16 -10.42
C LYS A 145 3.28 -18.38 -10.00
N LEU A 146 2.12 -18.13 -9.40
CA LEU A 146 1.18 -19.15 -8.98
C LEU A 146 0.05 -19.31 -10.02
N PRO A 147 -0.57 -20.50 -10.09
CA PRO A 147 -1.87 -20.65 -10.75
C PRO A 147 -2.92 -19.68 -10.19
N GLU A 148 -3.90 -19.31 -11.01
CA GLU A 148 -4.97 -18.41 -10.57
C GLU A 148 -5.83 -19.07 -9.47
N GLY A 149 -6.10 -18.34 -8.39
CA GLY A 149 -7.03 -18.77 -7.35
C GLY A 149 -6.45 -19.74 -6.32
N VAL A 150 -5.13 -19.91 -6.27
CA VAL A 150 -4.44 -20.82 -5.33
C VAL A 150 -4.77 -20.53 -3.86
N LEU A 151 -5.04 -19.27 -3.51
CA LEU A 151 -5.43 -18.91 -2.14
C LEU A 151 -6.85 -19.38 -1.76
N GLY A 152 -7.68 -19.81 -2.71
CA GLY A 152 -9.07 -20.24 -2.48
C GLY A 152 -10.06 -19.11 -2.15
N GLU A 153 -9.57 -18.00 -1.59
CA GLU A 153 -10.36 -16.83 -1.21
C GLU A 153 -9.78 -15.52 -1.76
N PHE A 154 -10.61 -14.48 -1.85
CA PHE A 154 -10.16 -13.16 -2.28
C PHE A 154 -9.46 -12.40 -1.16
N ILE A 155 -8.42 -11.65 -1.54
CA ILE A 155 -7.70 -10.77 -0.61
C ILE A 155 -8.58 -9.55 -0.27
N THR A 156 -8.87 -9.36 1.02
CA THR A 156 -9.74 -8.28 1.53
C THR A 156 -9.00 -7.25 2.39
N HIS A 157 -7.70 -7.47 2.66
CA HIS A 157 -6.88 -6.52 3.40
C HIS A 157 -5.45 -6.44 2.84
N PRO A 158 -4.84 -5.23 2.72
CA PRO A 158 -3.42 -5.11 2.38
C PRO A 158 -2.46 -5.87 3.31
N ASN A 159 -2.79 -5.97 4.61
CA ASN A 159 -1.99 -6.72 5.57
C ASN A 159 -2.05 -8.23 5.28
N GLN A 160 -3.22 -8.76 4.92
CA GLN A 160 -3.40 -10.15 4.47
C GLN A 160 -2.55 -10.42 3.22
N TYR A 161 -2.60 -9.55 2.21
CA TYR A 161 -1.75 -9.66 1.01
C TYR A 161 -0.28 -9.84 1.41
N PHE A 162 0.21 -8.98 2.30
CA PHE A 162 1.60 -9.02 2.75
C PHE A 162 1.93 -10.32 3.50
N ASP A 163 1.05 -10.77 4.39
CA ASP A 163 1.30 -11.97 5.20
C ASP A 163 1.33 -13.23 4.33
N GLU A 164 0.40 -13.37 3.37
CA GLU A 164 0.43 -14.48 2.41
C GLU A 164 1.68 -14.43 1.52
N SER A 165 2.07 -13.24 1.06
CA SER A 165 3.31 -13.07 0.29
C SER A 165 4.55 -13.50 1.09
N ARG A 166 4.62 -13.14 2.37
CA ARG A 166 5.73 -13.53 3.26
C ARG A 166 5.77 -15.03 3.52
N LYS A 167 4.62 -15.69 3.68
CA LYS A 167 4.56 -17.16 3.83
C LYS A 167 5.12 -17.89 2.61
N LEU A 168 4.87 -17.38 1.40
CA LEU A 168 5.42 -17.96 0.17
C LEU A 168 6.94 -17.79 0.11
N TYR A 169 7.45 -16.61 0.49
CA TYR A 169 8.88 -16.33 0.49
C TYR A 169 9.67 -17.18 1.51
N SER A 170 9.14 -17.37 2.71
CA SER A 170 9.79 -18.23 3.71
C SER A 170 9.87 -19.69 3.25
N ARG A 171 8.79 -20.22 2.66
CA ARG A 171 8.76 -21.58 2.08
C ARG A 171 9.76 -21.76 0.94
N SER A 172 9.97 -20.75 0.09
CA SER A 172 10.98 -20.82 -0.96
C SER A 172 12.41 -20.76 -0.42
N SER A 173 12.62 -20.11 0.73
CA SER A 173 13.94 -20.00 1.36
C SER A 173 14.34 -21.27 2.12
N SER A 174 13.37 -22.01 2.66
CA SER A 174 13.62 -23.31 3.33
C SER A 174 13.84 -24.49 2.37
N LYS A 175 13.71 -24.28 1.05
CA LYS A 175 13.95 -25.29 0.00
C LYS A 175 15.30 -25.12 -0.70
N LYS A 176 16.14 -24.20 -0.23
CA LYS A 176 17.54 -24.04 -0.65
C LYS A 176 18.44 -24.44 0.51
#